data_AF-A0A0C1IWA9-F1
#
_entry.id   AF-A0A0C1IWA9-F1
#
_cell.length_a   1.000
_cell.length_b   1.000
_cell.length_c   1.000
_cell.angle_alpha   90.00
_cell.angle_beta   90.00
_cell.angle_gamma   90.00
#
_symmetry.space_group_name_H-M   'P 1'
#
loop_
_entity.id
_entity.type
_entity.pdbx_description
1 polymer ?
#
loop_
_entity_poly.entity_id
_entity_poly.type
_entity_poly.pdbx_seq_one_letter_code
_entity_poly.pdbx_strand_id
1 'polypeptide(L)'
;MFLLASCRREDVRPGEQIDESYWLNQERGVVAYSDYTCDYFIIETFNGFTVMRSWGGFTPLRGSVLYGSFSRIGNRTFYNRSEGYLVQGDVRDYWLSYYEAIDQMDWYCSDGY
;
A
#
# COMPACT_ATOMS: atom_id res chain seq x y z
N MET A 1 -6.38 21.30 -28.46
CA MET A 1 -6.29 19.87 -28.10
C MET A 1 -6.67 19.75 -26.63
N PHE A 2 -7.91 19.32 -26.36
CA PHE A 2 -8.43 19.15 -25.00
C PHE A 2 -8.14 17.74 -24.53
N LEU A 3 -7.26 17.59 -23.54
CA LEU A 3 -7.03 16.31 -22.86
C LEU A 3 -8.05 16.22 -21.72
N LEU A 4 -9.14 15.49 -21.94
CA LEU A 4 -10.10 15.17 -20.90
C LEU A 4 -9.51 14.05 -20.03
N ALA A 5 -8.89 14.41 -18.91
CA ALA A 5 -8.53 13.44 -17.87
C ALA A 5 -9.79 13.02 -17.12
N SER A 6 -10.35 11.87 -17.48
CA SER A 6 -11.42 11.21 -16.74
C SER A 6 -10.83 10.44 -15.57
N CYS A 7 -10.94 10.97 -14.36
CA CYS A 7 -10.76 10.19 -13.14
C CYS A 7 -12.11 9.54 -12.80
N ARG A 8 -12.26 8.24 -13.09
CA ARG A 8 -13.39 7.45 -12.61
C ARG A 8 -13.10 7.01 -11.18
N ARG A 9 -13.98 7.35 -10.24
CA ARG A 9 -14.05 6.69 -8.93
C ARG A 9 -14.57 5.28 -9.16
N GLU A 10 -13.76 4.28 -8.85
CA GLU A 10 -14.16 2.87 -8.94
C GLU A 10 -14.75 2.46 -7.61
N ASP A 11 -16.08 2.54 -7.50
CA ASP A 11 -16.81 2.05 -6.34
C ASP A 11 -16.92 0.52 -6.44
N VAL A 12 -16.00 -0.19 -5.78
CA VAL A 12 -16.01 -1.65 -5.70
C VAL A 12 -17.20 -2.07 -4.84
N ARG A 13 -18.21 -2.69 -5.48
CA ARG A 13 -19.40 -3.16 -4.78
C ARG A 13 -19.10 -4.45 -4.01
N PRO A 14 -19.70 -4.66 -2.81
CA PRO A 14 -19.61 -5.94 -2.12
C PRO A 14 -20.18 -7.05 -3.02
N GLY A 15 -19.32 -7.98 -3.48
CA GLY A 15 -19.69 -9.10 -4.36
C GLY A 15 -19.24 -8.97 -5.82
N GLU A 16 -18.58 -7.88 -6.21
CA GLU A 16 -17.88 -7.80 -7.49
C GLU A 16 -16.59 -8.63 -7.42
N GLN A 17 -16.41 -9.57 -8.35
CA GLN A 17 -15.18 -10.36 -8.42
C GLN A 17 -14.02 -9.40 -8.67
N ILE A 18 -13.03 -9.42 -7.77
CA ILE A 18 -11.80 -8.65 -7.97
C ILE A 18 -11.16 -9.17 -9.26
N ASP A 19 -10.99 -8.29 -10.24
CA ASP A 19 -10.24 -8.62 -11.46
C ASP A 19 -8.75 -8.75 -11.10
N GLU A 20 -8.35 -9.96 -10.72
CA GLU A 20 -6.97 -10.26 -10.39
C GLU A 20 -6.02 -9.94 -11.56
N SER A 21 -6.49 -10.05 -12.80
CA SER A 21 -5.63 -9.81 -13.97
C SER A 21 -5.14 -8.36 -14.01
N TYR A 22 -6.00 -7.40 -13.65
CA TYR A 22 -5.60 -6.00 -13.51
C TYR A 22 -4.53 -5.81 -12.42
N TRP A 23 -4.75 -6.40 -11.24
CA TRP A 23 -3.85 -6.21 -10.09
C TRP A 23 -2.50 -6.91 -10.26
N LEU A 24 -2.47 -8.10 -10.86
CA LEU A 24 -1.23 -8.84 -11.09
C LEU A 24 -0.30 -8.17 -12.11
N ASN A 25 -0.80 -7.21 -12.89
CA ASN A 25 0.01 -6.35 -13.77
C ASN A 25 0.58 -5.10 -13.05
N GLN A 26 0.25 -4.89 -11.77
CA GLN A 26 0.76 -3.78 -10.96
C GLN A 26 2.08 -4.16 -10.26
N GLU A 27 2.70 -3.20 -9.55
CA GLU A 27 3.88 -3.46 -8.73
C GLU A 27 3.52 -4.49 -7.64
N ARG A 28 4.39 -5.49 -7.45
CA ARG A 28 4.26 -6.47 -6.38
C ARG A 28 5.07 -6.00 -5.18
N GLY A 29 4.47 -6.08 -4.00
CA GLY A 29 5.11 -5.80 -2.72
C GLY A 29 4.86 -6.91 -1.70
N VAL A 30 5.77 -7.08 -0.76
CA VAL A 30 5.61 -7.98 0.38
C VAL A 30 5.74 -7.18 1.66
N VAL A 31 4.84 -7.37 2.62
CA VAL A 31 4.96 -6.70 3.92
C VAL A 31 6.20 -7.20 4.64
N ALA A 32 7.21 -6.34 4.74
CA ALA A 32 8.47 -6.64 5.42
C ALA A 32 8.34 -6.44 6.94
N TYR A 33 7.57 -5.42 7.34
CA TYR A 33 7.35 -5.09 8.74
C TYR A 33 5.95 -4.54 8.94
N SER A 34 5.31 -4.94 10.03
CA SER A 34 4.01 -4.45 10.50
C SER A 34 3.99 -4.61 12.02
N ASP A 35 3.38 -3.67 12.74
CA ASP A 35 3.11 -3.79 14.18
C ASP A 35 1.63 -3.48 14.46
N TYR A 36 1.11 -3.96 15.58
CA TYR A 36 -0.28 -3.75 16.02
C TYR A 36 -0.48 -2.41 16.73
N THR A 37 0.60 -1.73 17.12
CA THR A 37 0.53 -0.45 17.85
C THR A 37 0.62 0.77 16.95
N CYS A 38 0.94 0.59 15.66
CA CYS A 38 1.12 1.67 14.71
C CYS A 38 0.41 1.37 13.39
N ASP A 39 -0.26 2.37 12.83
CA ASP A 39 -0.92 2.26 11.53
C ASP A 39 0.06 2.23 10.35
N TYR A 40 1.35 2.49 10.61
CA TYR A 40 2.40 2.49 9.61
C TYR A 40 3.08 1.12 9.50
N PHE A 41 3.41 0.73 8.27
CA PHE A 41 4.01 -0.55 7.95
C PHE A 41 4.93 -0.42 6.73
N ILE A 42 5.83 -1.39 6.57
CA ILE A 42 6.87 -1.38 5.53
C ILE A 42 6.60 -2.49 4.53
N ILE A 43 6.67 -2.12 3.25
CA ILE A 43 6.56 -3.03 2.12
C ILE A 43 7.90 -3.09 1.39
N GLU A 44 8.40 -4.30 1.17
CA GLU A 44 9.51 -4.57 0.27
C GLU A 44 8.99 -4.66 -1.17
N THR A 45 9.58 -3.88 -2.07
CA THR A 45 9.31 -3.90 -3.51
C THR A 45 10.61 -4.16 -4.27
N PHE A 46 10.51 -4.27 -5.59
CA PHE A 46 11.69 -4.47 -6.44
C PHE A 46 12.71 -3.32 -6.34
N ASN A 47 12.25 -2.10 -6.07
CA ASN A 47 13.09 -0.89 -6.06
C ASN A 47 13.58 -0.50 -4.66
N GLY A 48 13.27 -1.26 -3.61
CA GLY A 48 13.62 -0.96 -2.23
C GLY A 48 12.42 -1.13 -1.30
N PHE A 49 12.30 -0.24 -0.31
CA PHE A 49 11.26 -0.29 0.70
C PHE A 49 10.34 0.92 0.60
N THR A 50 9.07 0.70 0.90
CA THR A 50 8.00 1.70 0.92
C THR A 50 7.37 1.72 2.30
N VAL A 51 7.23 2.91 2.87
CA VAL A 51 6.48 3.13 4.12
C VAL A 51 5.05 3.52 3.77
N MET A 52 4.11 2.77 4.31
CA MET A 52 2.68 2.98 4.08
C MET A 52 1.92 3.13 5.38
N ARG A 53 0.87 3.94 5.36
CA ARG A 53 -0.14 4.01 6.41
C ARG A 53 -1.36 3.18 5.99
N SER A 54 -1.87 2.35 6.90
CA SER A 54 -3.17 1.69 6.75
C SER A 54 -4.30 2.71 6.90
N TRP A 55 -5.34 2.59 6.07
CA TRP A 55 -6.62 3.26 6.29
C TRP A 55 -7.71 2.24 6.63
N GLY A 56 -8.47 2.51 7.69
CA GLY A 56 -9.58 1.66 8.12
C GLY A 56 -9.23 0.64 9.22
N GLY A 57 -8.07 0.81 9.89
CA GLY A 57 -7.71 0.06 11.09
C GLY A 57 -7.28 -1.39 10.86
N PHE A 58 -6.94 -1.75 9.61
CA PHE A 58 -6.40 -3.07 9.29
C PHE A 58 -5.04 -2.93 8.60
N THR A 59 -3.98 -3.26 9.33
CA THR A 59 -2.61 -3.33 8.79
C THR A 59 -2.34 -4.76 8.32
N PRO A 60 -2.01 -4.99 7.04
CA PRO A 60 -1.65 -6.32 6.56
C PRO A 60 -0.48 -6.92 7.35
N LEU A 61 -0.58 -8.21 7.67
CA LEU A 61 0.46 -8.92 8.42
C LEU A 61 1.78 -9.03 7.64
N ARG A 62 2.90 -9.11 8.36
CA ARG A 62 4.20 -9.45 7.79
C ARG A 62 4.11 -10.71 6.90
N GLY A 63 4.69 -10.62 5.71
CA GLY A 63 4.68 -11.67 4.70
C GLY A 63 3.48 -11.63 3.74
N SER A 64 2.47 -10.81 4.01
CA SER A 64 1.36 -10.62 3.07
C SER A 64 1.82 -10.03 1.74
N VAL A 65 1.27 -10.54 0.65
CA VAL A 65 1.61 -10.11 -0.72
C VAL A 65 0.55 -9.14 -1.20
N LEU A 66 1.01 -7.94 -1.56
CA LEU A 66 0.17 -6.83 -2.01
C LEU A 66 0.53 -6.47 -3.45
N TYR A 67 -0.48 -6.00 -4.20
CA TYR A 67 -0.30 -5.45 -5.54
C TYR A 67 -0.87 -4.03 -5.61
N GLY A 68 -0.14 -3.12 -6.24
CA GLY A 68 -0.59 -1.73 -6.43
C GLY A 68 0.54 -0.82 -6.88
N SER A 69 0.42 0.47 -6.59
CA SER A 69 1.45 1.47 -6.91
C SER A 69 2.16 1.90 -5.63
N PHE A 70 3.26 1.22 -5.30
CA PHE A 70 4.06 1.50 -4.10
C PHE A 70 5.08 2.62 -4.31
N SER A 71 5.43 2.87 -5.57
CA SER A 71 6.38 3.92 -5.97
C SER A 71 5.71 5.28 -6.25
N ARG A 72 4.58 5.60 -5.59
CA ARG A 72 3.85 6.86 -5.80
C ARG A 72 3.08 7.31 -4.57
N ILE A 73 3.50 8.44 -4.00
CA ILE A 73 2.90 9.07 -2.80
C ILE A 73 1.38 9.24 -2.92
N GLY A 74 0.72 9.10 -1.77
CA GLY A 74 -0.68 9.41 -1.54
C GLY A 74 -1.59 8.20 -1.37
N ASN A 75 -2.85 8.51 -1.09
CA ASN A 75 -3.92 7.53 -0.87
C ASN A 75 -4.26 6.74 -2.13
N ARG A 76 -4.25 5.41 -2.02
CA ARG A 76 -4.52 4.47 -3.10
C ARG A 76 -5.18 3.20 -2.57
N THR A 77 -5.75 2.45 -3.50
CA THR A 77 -6.24 1.10 -3.25
C THR A 77 -5.18 0.09 -3.65
N PHE A 78 -4.98 -0.92 -2.82
CA PHE A 78 -4.06 -2.04 -3.06
C PHE A 78 -4.83 -3.35 -2.95
N TYR A 79 -4.40 -4.35 -3.69
CA TYR A 79 -4.96 -5.68 -3.62
C TYR A 79 -4.11 -6.56 -2.71
N ASN A 80 -4.68 -6.98 -1.58
CA ASN A 80 -4.09 -7.98 -0.71
C ASN A 80 -4.40 -9.36 -1.28
N ARG A 81 -3.44 -9.91 -2.02
CA ARG A 81 -3.58 -11.21 -2.67
C ARG A 81 -3.58 -12.35 -1.65
N SER A 82 -2.88 -12.18 -0.53
CA SER A 82 -2.82 -13.19 0.52
C SER A 82 -4.19 -13.46 1.15
N GLU A 83 -5.05 -12.44 1.23
CA GLU A 83 -6.36 -12.54 1.88
C GLU A 83 -7.54 -12.31 0.92
N GLY A 84 -7.30 -11.93 -0.34
CA GLY A 84 -8.31 -11.86 -1.39
C GLY A 84 -9.24 -10.65 -1.31
N TYR A 85 -8.77 -9.51 -0.77
CA TYR A 85 -9.58 -8.28 -0.69
C TYR A 85 -8.75 -7.02 -0.96
N LEU A 86 -9.43 -5.89 -1.15
CA LEU A 86 -8.81 -4.59 -1.40
C LEU A 86 -8.62 -3.82 -0.09
N VAL A 87 -7.43 -3.25 0.10
CA VAL A 87 -7.09 -2.36 1.21
C VAL A 87 -6.92 -0.93 0.69
N GLN A 88 -7.27 0.05 1.52
CA GLN A 88 -6.86 1.43 1.30
C GLN A 88 -5.60 1.71 2.11
N GLY A 89 -4.63 2.35 1.49
CA GLY A 89 -3.38 2.72 2.12
C GLY A 89 -2.84 4.03 1.57
N ASP A 90 -1.98 4.68 2.33
CA ASP A 90 -1.32 5.92 1.97
C ASP A 90 0.18 5.71 1.87
N VAL A 91 0.73 5.89 0.68
CA VAL A 91 2.18 5.82 0.47
C VAL A 91 2.80 7.11 0.98
N ARG A 92 3.66 7.00 2.00
CA ARG A 92 4.38 8.15 2.56
C ARG A 92 5.74 8.33 1.92
N ASP A 93 6.52 7.26 1.86
CA ASP A 93 7.85 7.26 1.28
C ASP A 93 8.11 5.95 0.53
N TYR A 94 8.98 5.98 -0.47
CA TYR A 94 9.26 4.85 -1.35
C TYR A 94 10.71 4.89 -1.86
N TRP A 95 11.19 3.75 -2.36
CA TRP A 95 12.59 3.54 -2.80
C TRP A 95 13.63 3.78 -1.70
N LEU A 96 13.22 3.54 -0.45
CA LEU A 96 14.11 3.62 0.70
C LEU A 96 14.97 2.37 0.81
N SER A 97 16.11 2.47 1.46
CA SER A 97 16.77 1.31 2.06
C SER A 97 15.96 0.79 3.25
N TYR A 98 16.27 -0.43 3.69
CA TYR A 98 15.59 -1.03 4.85
C TYR A 98 15.71 -0.17 6.11
N TYR A 99 16.91 0.37 6.38
CA TYR A 99 17.16 1.16 7.58
C TYR A 99 16.48 2.54 7.53
N GLU A 100 16.45 3.19 6.36
CA GLU A 100 15.69 4.43 6.18
C GLU A 100 14.19 4.20 6.36
N ALA A 101 13.65 3.09 5.87
CA ALA A 101 12.24 2.76 6.06
C ALA A 101 11.87 2.53 7.52
N ILE A 102 12.75 1.92 8.31
CA ILE A 102 12.56 1.74 9.76
C ILE A 102 12.57 3.10 10.47
N ASP A 103 13.59 3.93 10.22
CA ASP A 103 13.72 5.26 10.84
C ASP A 103 12.50 6.15 10.52
N GLN A 104 12.07 6.13 9.26
CA GLN A 104 10.93 6.91 8.79
C GLN A 104 9.61 6.40 9.39
N MET A 105 9.43 5.08 9.48
CA MET A 105 8.27 4.49 10.15
C MET A 105 8.24 4.85 11.63
N ASP A 106 9.35 4.74 12.35
CA ASP A 106 9.44 5.08 13.77
C ASP A 106 9.11 6.56 14.00
N TRP A 107 9.62 7.44 13.13
CA TRP A 107 9.27 8.87 13.14
C TRP A 107 7.76 9.07 13.01
N TYR A 108 7.13 8.48 11.99
CA TYR A 108 5.68 8.56 11.79
C TYR A 108 4.85 7.97 12.95
N CYS A 109 5.28 6.84 13.51
CA CYS A 109 4.61 6.21 14.64
C CYS A 109 4.71 7.05 15.92
N SER A 110 5.82 7.76 16.12
CA SER A 110 6.05 8.57 17.33
C SER A 110 5.36 9.94 17.30
N ASP A 111 5.28 10.58 16.12
CA ASP A 111 4.83 11.98 16.00
C ASP A 111 3.33 12.12 15.71
N GLY A 112 2.62 11.03 15.39
CA GLY A 112 1.15 11.00 15.37
C GLY A 112 0.44 11.91 14.36
N TYR A 113 1.11 12.36 13.29
CA TYR A 113 0.52 13.14 12.19
C TYR A 113 0.09 12.26 11.00
#